data_AF-A0AAV7UDK8-F1
#
_entry.id   AF-A0AAV7UDK8-F1
#
_cell.length_a   1.000
_cell.length_b   1.000
_cell.length_c   1.000
_cell.angle_alpha   90.00
_cell.angle_beta   90.00
_cell.angle_gamma   90.00
#
_symmetry.space_group_name_H-M   'P 1'
#
loop_
_entity.id
_entity.type
_entity.pdbx_description
1 polymer ?
#
loop_
_entity_poly.entity_id
_entity_poly.type
_entity_poly.pdbx_seq_one_letter_code
_entity_poly.pdbx_strand_id
1 'polypeptide(L)'
;MNSRGMWLTYALGVGMLHIVLLSIPFFSVPVAWTLTNVIHNLGMYVFLHAVKGTPFETPDQGKARLLTHWEQLDYGVQFTSSRKFFTISPIILYFLASFYTKYDPTHCFINTASLFSVLIPKLPQLHGVRIFGINKY
;
A
#
# COMPACT_ATOMS: atom_id res chain seq x y z
N MET A 1 -7.37 11.97 -14.27
CA MET A 1 -8.13 10.83 -13.73
C MET A 1 -9.12 11.31 -12.67
N ASN A 2 -10.38 10.89 -12.73
CA ASN A 2 -11.36 11.20 -11.69
C ASN A 2 -11.02 10.41 -10.41
N SER A 3 -10.51 11.08 -9.38
CA SER A 3 -10.03 10.47 -8.14
C SER A 3 -11.07 9.58 -7.45
N ARG A 4 -12.36 9.90 -7.61
CA ARG A 4 -13.47 9.15 -6.99
C ARG A 4 -13.60 7.72 -7.51
N GLY A 5 -13.43 7.51 -8.81
CA GLY A 5 -13.54 6.19 -9.42
C GLY A 5 -12.42 5.25 -8.98
N MET A 6 -11.20 5.79 -8.85
CA MET A 6 -10.05 5.05 -8.35
C MET A 6 -10.25 4.65 -6.88
N TRP A 7 -10.73 5.57 -6.02
CA TRP A 7 -10.96 5.29 -4.61
C TRP A 7 -12.02 4.20 -4.40
N LEU A 8 -13.11 4.25 -5.18
CA LEU A 8 -14.15 3.23 -5.14
C LEU A 8 -13.60 1.86 -5.57
N THR A 9 -12.88 1.80 -6.69
CA THR A 9 -12.30 0.56 -7.20
C THR A 9 -11.32 -0.06 -6.20
N TYR A 10 -10.49 0.78 -5.58
CA TYR A 10 -9.58 0.36 -4.51
C TYR A 10 -10.34 -0.22 -3.31
N ALA A 11 -11.37 0.48 -2.81
CA ALA A 11 -12.14 0.02 -1.65
C ALA A 11 -12.86 -1.31 -1.94
N LEU A 12 -13.43 -1.45 -3.14
CA LEU A 12 -14.04 -2.70 -3.59
C LEU A 12 -12.99 -3.82 -3.71
N GLY A 13 -11.80 -3.54 -4.20
CA GLY A 13 -10.71 -4.50 -4.29
C GLY A 13 -10.27 -5.04 -2.92
N VAL A 14 -10.10 -4.16 -1.93
CA VAL A 14 -9.76 -4.55 -0.55
C VAL A 14 -10.92 -5.34 0.08
N GLY A 15 -12.15 -4.90 -0.12
CA GLY A 15 -13.34 -5.61 0.38
C GLY A 15 -13.49 -7.01 -0.23
N MET A 16 -13.29 -7.13 -1.54
CA MET A 16 -13.32 -8.42 -2.24
C MET A 16 -12.23 -9.36 -1.71
N LEU A 17 -10.99 -8.88 -1.57
CA LEU A 17 -9.90 -9.66 -0.95
C LEU A 17 -10.32 -10.19 0.43
N HIS A 18 -10.90 -9.33 1.26
CA HIS A 18 -11.32 -9.72 2.61
C HIS A 18 -12.42 -10.79 2.59
N ILE A 19 -13.43 -10.64 1.73
CA ILE A 19 -14.52 -11.63 1.57
C ILE A 19 -13.97 -12.98 1.11
N VAL A 20 -13.04 -12.98 0.14
CA VAL A 20 -12.37 -14.21 -0.33
C VAL A 20 -11.64 -14.88 0.83
N LEU A 21 -10.88 -14.14 1.64
CA LEU A 21 -10.17 -14.69 2.81
C LEU A 21 -11.11 -15.24 3.88
N LEU A 22 -12.23 -14.56 4.16
CA LEU A 22 -13.26 -15.03 5.09
C LEU A 22 -13.99 -16.29 4.58
N SER A 23 -14.00 -16.53 3.27
CA SER A 23 -14.64 -17.70 2.67
C SER A 23 -13.80 -18.98 2.79
N ILE A 24 -12.56 -18.88 3.29
CA ILE A 24 -11.67 -20.03 3.48
C ILE A 24 -12.00 -20.72 4.82
N PRO A 25 -12.43 -21.99 4.83
CA PRO A 25 -13.02 -22.64 6.00
C PRO A 25 -12.07 -22.81 7.19
N PHE A 26 -10.76 -22.76 6.98
CA PHE A 26 -9.75 -22.91 8.04
C PHE A 26 -9.22 -21.58 8.57
N PHE A 27 -9.69 -20.44 8.05
CA PHE A 27 -9.28 -19.13 8.53
C PHE A 27 -10.23 -18.61 9.60
N SER A 28 -9.68 -18.24 10.74
CA SER A 28 -10.43 -17.49 11.75
C SER A 28 -10.57 -16.02 11.32
N VAL A 29 -11.55 -15.32 11.88
CA VAL A 29 -11.77 -13.89 11.61
C VAL A 29 -10.49 -13.04 11.89
N PRO A 30 -9.78 -13.21 13.03
CA PRO A 30 -8.51 -12.50 13.25
C PRO A 30 -7.43 -12.79 12.20
N VAL A 31 -7.33 -14.05 11.75
CA VAL A 31 -6.38 -14.45 10.70
C VAL A 31 -6.74 -13.79 9.37
N ALA A 32 -8.01 -13.81 8.97
CA ALA A 32 -8.47 -13.16 7.75
C ALA A 32 -8.18 -11.65 7.74
N TRP A 33 -8.41 -10.95 8.85
CA TRP A 33 -8.07 -9.52 8.99
C TRP A 33 -6.57 -9.26 8.90
N THR A 34 -5.76 -10.08 9.54
CA THR A 34 -4.29 -9.97 9.50
C THR A 34 -3.77 -10.21 8.08
N LEU A 35 -4.25 -11.26 7.41
CA LEU A 35 -3.88 -11.56 6.03
C LEU A 35 -4.35 -10.46 5.07
N THR A 36 -5.54 -9.90 5.28
CA THR A 36 -6.04 -8.76 4.47
C THR A 36 -5.09 -7.59 4.59
N ASN A 37 -4.69 -7.21 5.82
CA ASN A 37 -3.77 -6.11 6.06
C ASN A 37 -2.37 -6.37 5.46
N VAL A 38 -1.82 -7.57 5.63
CA VAL A 38 -0.50 -7.95 5.10
C VAL A 38 -0.48 -8.00 3.58
N ILE A 39 -1.43 -8.69 2.94
CA ILE A 39 -1.53 -8.80 1.48
C ILE A 39 -1.75 -7.41 0.87
N HIS A 40 -2.63 -6.61 1.47
CA HIS A 40 -2.84 -5.24 1.04
C HIS A 40 -1.54 -4.41 1.08
N ASN A 41 -0.83 -4.42 2.21
CA ASN A 41 0.38 -3.62 2.36
C ASN A 41 1.52 -4.12 1.46
N LEU A 42 1.64 -5.43 1.25
CA LEU A 42 2.58 -6.02 0.30
C LEU A 42 2.26 -5.59 -1.13
N GLY A 43 1.00 -5.70 -1.57
CA GLY A 43 0.57 -5.26 -2.89
C GLY A 43 0.82 -3.77 -3.10
N MET A 44 0.51 -2.94 -2.10
CA MET A 44 0.80 -1.51 -2.10
C MET A 44 2.30 -1.22 -2.17
N TYR A 45 3.12 -1.94 -1.43
CA TYR A 45 4.57 -1.80 -1.47
C TYR A 45 5.12 -2.13 -2.86
N VAL A 46 4.72 -3.27 -3.43
CA VAL A 46 5.16 -3.67 -4.77
C VAL A 46 4.75 -2.61 -5.79
N PHE A 47 3.47 -2.25 -5.83
CA PHE A 47 2.96 -1.32 -6.84
C PHE A 47 3.55 0.08 -6.70
N LEU A 48 3.60 0.63 -5.49
CA LEU A 48 4.02 2.02 -5.29
C LEU A 48 5.52 2.20 -5.14
N HIS A 49 6.23 1.22 -4.60
CA HIS A 49 7.62 1.38 -4.18
C HIS A 49 8.59 0.42 -4.86
N ALA A 50 8.14 -0.69 -5.48
CA ALA A 50 9.03 -1.60 -6.22
C ALA A 50 8.95 -1.39 -7.74
N VAL A 51 7.74 -1.17 -8.28
CA VAL A 51 7.55 -0.93 -9.71
C VAL A 51 8.06 0.47 -10.08
N LYS A 52 8.84 0.53 -11.16
CA LYS A 52 9.45 1.75 -11.71
C LYS A 52 9.09 1.99 -13.17
N GLY A 53 9.30 3.22 -13.63
CA GLY A 53 8.97 3.63 -14.99
C GLY A 53 7.48 3.85 -15.20
N THR A 54 7.07 3.82 -16.47
CA THR A 54 5.71 4.12 -16.93
C THR A 54 5.07 2.91 -17.61
N PRO A 55 4.84 1.78 -16.89
CA PRO A 55 4.32 0.54 -17.49
C PRO A 55 2.95 0.69 -18.19
N PHE A 56 2.17 1.72 -17.84
CA PHE A 56 0.82 1.94 -18.36
C PHE A 56 0.63 3.31 -19.02
N GLU A 57 1.70 4.10 -19.16
CA GLU A 57 1.67 5.45 -19.73
C GLU A 57 2.52 5.50 -21.00
N THR A 58 2.38 6.57 -21.79
CA THR A 58 3.12 6.73 -23.04
C THR A 58 4.64 6.78 -22.79
N PRO A 59 5.47 6.36 -23.76
CA PRO A 59 6.92 6.43 -23.63
C PRO A 59 7.38 7.85 -23.31
N ASP A 60 7.99 8.04 -22.15
CA ASP A 60 8.39 9.35 -21.61
C ASP A 60 9.86 9.69 -21.90
N GLN A 61 10.46 8.98 -22.86
CA GLN A 61 11.89 9.04 -23.18
C GLN A 61 12.80 8.71 -21.98
N GLY A 62 12.30 7.94 -21.01
CA GLY A 62 13.08 7.44 -19.87
C GLY A 62 13.16 8.40 -18.68
N LYS A 63 12.39 9.48 -18.66
CA LYS A 63 12.36 10.46 -17.55
C LYS A 63 12.03 9.80 -16.20
N ALA A 64 11.10 8.86 -16.20
CA ALA A 64 10.64 8.15 -15.03
C ALA A 64 11.28 6.76 -14.85
N ARG A 65 12.25 6.38 -15.70
CA ARG A 65 12.85 5.04 -15.71
C ARG A 65 13.34 4.59 -14.33
N LEU A 66 13.90 5.52 -13.55
CA LEU A 66 14.43 5.25 -12.21
C LEU A 66 13.46 5.59 -11.08
N LEU A 67 12.31 6.19 -11.39
CA LEU A 67 11.33 6.63 -10.41
C LEU A 67 10.29 5.53 -10.18
N THR A 68 9.98 5.31 -8.92
CA THR A 68 8.86 4.45 -8.48
C THR A 68 7.52 5.12 -8.77
N HIS A 69 6.43 4.35 -8.80
CA HIS A 69 5.10 4.93 -8.99
C HIS A 69 4.73 5.94 -7.90
N TRP A 70 5.15 5.75 -6.65
CA TRP A 70 4.96 6.73 -5.59
C TRP A 70 5.68 8.04 -5.86
N GLU A 71 6.88 7.99 -6.42
CA GLU A 71 7.65 9.20 -6.72
C GLU A 71 7.03 9.98 -7.88
N GLN A 72 6.50 9.27 -8.88
CA GLN A 72 5.82 9.85 -10.02
C GLN A 72 4.41 10.38 -9.71
N LEU A 73 3.75 9.83 -8.69
CA LEU A 73 2.35 10.16 -8.36
C LEU A 73 2.15 11.67 -8.19
N ASP A 74 1.14 12.20 -8.86
CA ASP A 74 0.81 13.64 -8.88
C ASP A 74 2.04 14.53 -9.16
N TYR A 75 2.90 14.10 -10.09
CA TYR A 75 4.12 14.82 -10.51
C TYR A 75 5.10 15.09 -9.35
N GLY A 76 5.13 14.23 -8.34
CA GLY A 76 6.01 14.40 -7.18
C GLY A 76 5.51 15.41 -6.13
N VAL A 77 4.38 16.08 -6.37
CA VAL A 77 3.79 17.03 -5.41
C VAL A 77 3.37 16.30 -4.15
N GLN A 78 3.86 16.75 -3.00
CA GLN A 78 3.57 16.13 -1.71
C GLN A 78 2.18 16.51 -1.19
N PHE A 79 1.62 15.66 -0.33
CA PHE A 79 0.36 15.90 0.40
C PHE A 79 -0.90 16.18 -0.46
N THR A 80 -0.90 15.76 -1.72
CA THR A 80 -2.09 15.73 -2.57
C THR A 80 -3.16 14.77 -2.04
N SER A 81 -4.39 14.90 -2.53
CA SER A 81 -5.50 14.02 -2.14
C SER A 81 -5.20 12.54 -2.39
N SER A 82 -4.56 12.20 -3.51
CA SER A 82 -4.19 10.81 -3.83
C SER A 82 -3.11 10.27 -2.90
N ARG A 83 -2.08 11.07 -2.60
CA ARG A 83 -1.03 10.68 -1.63
C ARG A 83 -1.60 10.50 -0.23
N LYS A 84 -2.45 11.43 0.22
CA LYS A 84 -3.15 11.31 1.51
C LYS A 84 -4.00 10.05 1.57
N PHE A 85 -4.76 9.77 0.51
CA PHE A 85 -5.55 8.54 0.41
C PHE A 85 -4.67 7.29 0.59
N PHE A 86 -3.62 7.12 -0.23
CA PHE A 86 -2.76 5.94 -0.15
C PHE A 86 -1.93 5.85 1.14
N THR A 87 -1.73 6.95 1.86
CA THR A 87 -1.12 6.95 3.20
C THR A 87 -2.13 6.57 4.28
N ILE A 88 -3.35 7.09 4.23
CA ILE A 88 -4.38 6.89 5.27
C ILE A 88 -5.03 5.51 5.16
N SER A 89 -5.29 5.00 3.96
CA SER A 89 -5.97 3.71 3.77
C SER A 89 -5.31 2.52 4.51
N PRO A 90 -3.98 2.28 4.43
CA PRO A 90 -3.35 1.21 5.21
C PRO A 90 -3.41 1.45 6.73
N ILE A 91 -3.46 2.71 7.18
CA ILE A 91 -3.62 3.05 8.61
C ILE A 91 -5.03 2.67 9.09
N ILE A 92 -6.07 2.99 8.32
CA ILE A 92 -7.45 2.58 8.63
C ILE A 92 -7.54 1.05 8.68
N LEU A 93 -6.97 0.37 7.70
CA LEU A 93 -6.99 -1.10 7.64
C LEU A 93 -6.25 -1.73 8.82
N TYR A 94 -5.12 -1.15 9.24
CA TYR A 94 -4.40 -1.55 10.45
C TYR A 94 -5.25 -1.41 11.72
N PHE A 95 -5.98 -0.30 11.88
CA PHE A 95 -6.86 -0.12 13.04
C PHE A 95 -8.01 -1.12 13.05
N LEU A 96 -8.64 -1.37 11.89
CA LEU A 96 -9.67 -2.39 11.78
C LEU A 96 -9.12 -3.78 12.12
N ALA A 97 -7.97 -4.14 11.54
CA ALA A 97 -7.32 -5.41 11.84
C ALA A 97 -7.01 -5.55 13.34
N SER A 98 -6.45 -4.52 13.97
CA SER A 98 -6.15 -4.51 15.41
C SER A 98 -7.40 -4.68 16.27
N PHE A 99 -8.50 -4.02 15.90
CA PHE A 99 -9.78 -4.15 16.59
C PHE A 99 -10.33 -5.58 16.49
N TYR A 100 -10.37 -6.16 15.28
CA TYR A 100 -10.91 -7.51 15.07
C TYR A 100 -9.98 -8.63 15.54
N THR A 101 -8.68 -8.36 15.70
CA THR A 101 -7.74 -9.27 16.38
C THR A 101 -7.74 -9.08 17.89
N LYS A 102 -8.61 -8.22 18.44
CA LYS A 102 -8.71 -7.92 19.88
C LYS A 102 -7.38 -7.50 20.49
N TYR A 103 -6.54 -6.80 19.72
CA TYR A 103 -5.21 -6.38 20.14
C TYR A 103 -4.30 -7.53 20.57
N ASP A 104 -4.51 -8.75 20.07
CA ASP A 104 -3.60 -9.87 20.28
C ASP A 104 -2.16 -9.47 19.90
N PRO A 105 -1.16 -9.68 20.77
CA PRO A 105 0.21 -9.22 20.54
C PRO A 105 0.85 -9.76 19.26
N THR A 106 0.56 -11.01 18.90
CA THR A 106 1.14 -11.65 17.71
C THR A 106 0.63 -10.98 16.45
N HIS A 107 -0.70 -10.83 16.34
CA HIS A 107 -1.33 -10.14 15.23
C HIS A 107 -0.92 -8.66 15.17
N CYS A 108 -0.84 -7.99 16.32
CA CYS A 108 -0.43 -6.59 16.42
C CYS A 108 0.99 -6.37 15.89
N PHE A 109 1.95 -7.23 16.27
CA PHE A 109 3.32 -7.15 15.79
C PHE A 109 3.40 -7.30 14.27
N ILE A 110 2.75 -8.33 13.71
CA ILE A 110 2.73 -8.60 12.26
C ILE A 110 2.09 -7.42 11.51
N ASN A 111 0.94 -6.93 11.98
CA ASN A 111 0.22 -5.82 11.36
C ASN A 111 1.01 -4.51 11.41
N THR A 112 1.74 -4.26 12.51
CA THR A 112 2.59 -3.07 12.67
C THR A 112 3.81 -3.12 11.76
N ALA A 113 4.51 -4.26 11.71
CA ALA A 113 5.66 -4.44 10.83
C ALA A 113 5.26 -4.26 9.35
N SER A 114 4.13 -4.86 8.97
CA SER A 114 3.50 -4.68 7.66
C SER A 114 3.18 -3.21 7.36
N LEU A 115 2.57 -2.48 8.31
CA LEU A 115 2.25 -1.06 8.14
C LEU A 115 3.51 -0.21 7.94
N PHE A 116 4.56 -0.42 8.73
CA PHE A 116 5.79 0.35 8.60
C PHE A 116 6.49 0.13 7.27
N SER A 117 6.44 -1.08 6.72
CA SER A 117 7.01 -1.38 5.40
C SER A 117 6.46 -0.47 4.29
N VAL A 118 5.20 -0.04 4.40
CA VAL A 118 4.53 0.79 3.40
C VAL A 118 4.44 2.28 3.78
N LEU A 119 4.53 2.63 5.07
CA LEU A 119 4.51 4.03 5.50
C LEU A 119 5.87 4.71 5.43
N ILE A 120 6.94 4.01 5.82
CA ILE A 120 8.29 4.58 5.83
C ILE A 120 8.66 5.12 4.43
N PRO A 121 8.50 4.36 3.33
CA PRO A 121 8.86 4.86 2.00
C PRO A 121 7.99 6.02 1.49
N LYS A 122 6.85 6.30 2.15
CA LYS A 122 5.96 7.43 1.80
C LYS A 122 6.37 8.76 2.43
N LEU A 123 7.29 8.74 3.39
CA LEU A 123 7.77 9.94 4.07
C LEU A 123 8.46 10.89 3.06
N PRO A 124 8.13 12.20 3.06
CA PRO A 124 8.76 13.16 2.16
C PRO A 124 10.30 13.18 2.24
N GLN A 125 10.85 12.90 3.42
CA GLN A 125 12.29 12.84 3.67
C GLN A 125 12.99 11.69 2.93
N LEU A 126 12.23 10.66 2.54
CA LEU A 126 12.74 9.49 1.82
C LEU A 126 12.42 9.52 0.32
N HIS A 127 11.88 10.64 -0.18
CA HIS A 127 11.62 10.82 -1.60
C HIS A 127 12.92 10.82 -2.41
N GLY A 128 13.03 9.98 -3.43
CA GLY A 128 14.26 9.82 -4.22
C GLY A 128 15.37 9.03 -3.53
N VAL A 129 15.18 8.64 -2.26
CA VAL A 129 16.21 7.92 -1.48
C VAL A 129 16.13 6.43 -1.80
N ARG A 130 17.30 5.81 -1.98
CA ARG A 130 17.46 4.38 -2.25
C ARG A 130 18.15 3.75 -1.05
N ILE A 131 17.39 3.49 0.00
CA ILE A 131 17.91 2.88 1.24
C ILE A 131 18.53 1.52 0.88
N PHE A 132 19.77 1.28 1.31
CA PHE A 132 20.56 0.08 0.99
C PHE A 132 20.76 -0.18 -0.52
N GLY A 133 20.56 0.81 -1.38
CA GLY A 133 20.70 0.65 -2.84
C GLY A 133 19.52 -0.11 -3.50
N ILE A 134 18.45 -0.40 -2.76
CA ILE A 134 17.22 -0.97 -3.32
C ILE A 134 16.69 -0.01 -4.39
N ASN A 135 16.35 -0.53 -5.57
CA ASN A 135 15.84 0.23 -6.73
C ASN A 135 16.81 1.22 -7.40
N LYS A 136 18.12 1.08 -7.21
CA LYS A 136 19.14 1.97 -7.80
C LYS A 136 19.19 1.97 -9.34
N TYR A 137 18.87 0.83 -9.98
CA TYR A 137 18.90 0.64 -11.44
C TYR A 137 17.52 0.31 -11.95
#